data_AF-K1Y1J3-F1
#
_entry.id   AF-K1Y1J3-F1
#
_cell.length_a   1.000
_cell.length_b   1.000
_cell.length_c   1.000
_cell.angle_alpha   90.00
_cell.angle_beta   90.00
_cell.angle_gamma   90.00
#
_symmetry.space_group_name_H-M   'P 1'
#
loop_
_entity.id
_entity.type
_entity.pdbx_description
1 polymer ?
#
loop_
_entity_poly.entity_id
_entity_poly.type
_entity_poly.pdbx_seq_one_letter_code
_entity_poly.pdbx_strand_id
1 'polypeptide(L)'
;MPRVLSLWQRYLDLSVNAKLMLYVACFTVWLILVGAAGLWGMGVLSTGINRDGLALRRVLLVSGLKNDLLYLRHDLDRYFLENGNAASRAIHDAEQRLKTIAGGIEALERHEPDAEQRRLLGVFAQEFALYREAVVRLIDLQKRALETGDVTVRSAAASYAREDILPLFFGASDAVTDLVEFDRQQALQTVDANGLQYARLSRVLPALIVAAVTLGLFFGIVIARSITKPLARILAAVESLATGNLNVDAPVGARDDLGRLAVGINAMVGRFRDVVTSICRDSEAVAGAASQLSGTACQLSEAATEQAAAAEDASSSMEQISSAIRANVQNAQTTADVANRSSIDAAAGGETVTETVALMKEISRKIMVIEEIARQTNLLALNAAIEAARAG
;
A
#
# COMPACT_ATOMS: atom_id res chain seq x y z
N MET A 1 18.90 17.37 19.98
CA MET A 1 17.75 16.44 19.96
C MET A 1 16.47 16.97 19.29
N PRO A 2 16.01 18.24 19.42
CA PRO A 2 14.71 18.64 18.87
C PRO A 2 14.64 18.62 17.33
N ARG A 3 15.75 18.85 16.62
CA ARG A 3 15.78 18.83 15.15
C ARG A 3 15.52 17.44 14.54
N VAL A 4 16.03 16.36 15.16
CA VAL A 4 15.85 14.99 14.63
C VAL A 4 14.40 14.54 14.74
N LEU A 5 13.75 14.84 15.87
CA LEU A 5 12.32 14.61 16.07
C LEU A 5 11.46 15.40 15.07
N SER A 6 11.83 16.65 14.77
CA SER A 6 11.12 17.47 13.78
C SER A 6 11.25 16.93 12.35
N LEU A 7 12.41 16.37 11.99
CA LEU A 7 12.62 15.75 10.68
C LEU A 7 11.89 14.43 10.56
N TRP A 8 11.83 13.65 11.64
CA TRP A 8 11.06 12.41 11.69
C TRP A 8 9.56 12.64 11.54
N GLN A 9 8.99 13.66 12.20
CA GLN A 9 7.59 14.03 12.01
C GLN A 9 7.30 14.49 10.59
N ARG A 10 8.17 15.35 10.02
CA ARG A 10 8.05 15.75 8.60
C ARG A 10 8.10 14.55 7.67
N TYR A 11 8.98 13.58 7.92
CA TYR A 11 9.03 12.33 7.17
C TYR A 11 7.73 11.55 7.25
N LEU A 12 7.12 11.44 8.44
CA LEU A 12 5.85 10.74 8.61
C LEU A 12 4.69 11.40 7.85
N ASP A 13 4.71 12.72 7.69
CA ASP A 13 3.69 13.48 6.96
C ASP A 13 3.85 13.48 5.43
N LEU A 14 4.98 13.00 4.90
CA LEU A 14 5.17 12.85 3.45
C LEU A 14 4.23 11.79 2.88
N SER A 15 3.75 12.02 1.65
CA SER A 15 3.00 11.04 0.87
C SER A 15 3.78 9.73 0.73
N VAL A 16 3.06 8.61 0.58
CA VAL A 16 3.66 7.29 0.43
C VAL A 16 4.61 7.26 -0.77
N ASN A 17 4.20 7.89 -1.88
CA ASN A 17 5.04 8.02 -3.08
C ASN A 17 6.32 8.81 -2.80
N ALA A 18 6.23 9.94 -2.08
CA ALA A 18 7.40 10.75 -1.77
C ALA A 18 8.39 10.03 -0.84
N LYS A 19 7.89 9.25 0.14
CA LYS A 19 8.73 8.38 0.99
C LYS A 19 9.50 7.35 0.17
N LEU A 20 8.83 6.69 -0.79
CA LEU A 20 9.44 5.71 -1.68
C LEU A 20 10.47 6.35 -2.62
N MET A 21 10.12 7.48 -3.25
CA MET A 21 11.06 8.20 -4.13
C MET A 21 12.29 8.71 -3.38
N LEU A 22 12.13 9.25 -2.17
CA LEU A 22 13.25 9.70 -1.35
C LEU A 22 14.20 8.54 -1.02
N TYR A 23 13.65 7.37 -0.67
CA TYR A 23 14.44 6.17 -0.41
C TYR A 23 15.20 5.69 -1.64
N VAL A 24 14.50 5.54 -2.77
CA VAL A 24 15.13 5.12 -4.03
C VAL A 24 16.21 6.11 -4.43
N ALA A 25 15.95 7.43 -4.38
CA ALA A 25 16.93 8.44 -4.70
C ALA A 25 18.17 8.38 -3.79
N CYS A 26 17.98 8.30 -2.46
CA CYS A 26 19.09 8.15 -1.53
C CYS A 26 19.88 6.86 -1.77
N PHE A 27 19.20 5.74 -2.03
CA PHE A 27 19.84 4.45 -2.29
C PHE A 27 20.62 4.47 -3.62
N THR A 28 20.06 5.06 -4.68
CA THR A 28 20.73 5.22 -5.97
C THR A 28 21.95 6.12 -5.87
N VAL A 29 21.85 7.28 -5.20
CA VAL A 29 23.00 8.16 -4.95
C VAL A 29 24.09 7.41 -4.20
N TRP A 30 23.71 6.63 -3.20
CA TRP A 30 24.66 5.86 -2.40
C TRP A 30 25.36 4.76 -3.23
N LEU A 31 24.62 4.05 -4.10
CA LEU A 31 25.18 3.09 -5.05
C LEU A 31 26.17 3.74 -6.04
N ILE A 32 25.81 4.92 -6.56
CA ILE A 32 26.69 5.68 -7.46
C ILE A 32 27.98 6.07 -6.72
N LEU A 33 27.89 6.53 -5.48
CA LEU A 33 29.06 6.91 -4.67
C LEU A 33 30.00 5.72 -4.44
N VAL A 34 29.46 4.53 -4.13
CA VAL A 34 30.29 3.33 -3.97
C VAL A 34 30.87 2.84 -5.28
N GLY A 35 30.10 2.86 -6.36
CA GLY A 35 30.61 2.55 -7.70
C GLY A 35 31.75 3.48 -8.10
N ALA A 36 31.57 4.79 -7.91
CA ALA A 36 32.59 5.80 -8.19
C ALA A 36 33.85 5.62 -7.32
N ALA A 37 33.69 5.36 -6.02
CA ALA A 37 34.80 5.09 -5.12
C ALA A 37 35.56 3.81 -5.50
N GLY A 38 34.85 2.76 -5.94
CA GLY A 38 35.45 1.52 -6.45
C GLY A 38 36.25 1.74 -7.73
N LEU A 39 35.67 2.44 -8.71
CA LEU A 39 36.35 2.78 -9.96
C LEU A 39 37.58 3.66 -9.73
N TRP A 40 37.45 4.67 -8.86
CA TRP A 40 38.57 5.52 -8.46
C TRP A 40 39.68 4.71 -7.79
N GLY A 41 39.31 3.81 -6.86
CA GLY A 41 40.24 2.90 -6.20
C GLY A 41 40.98 1.97 -7.17
N MET A 42 40.27 1.42 -8.16
CA MET A 42 40.89 0.62 -9.23
C MET A 42 41.84 1.45 -10.11
N GLY A 43 41.51 2.72 -10.38
CA GLY A 43 42.39 3.62 -11.13
C GLY A 43 43.71 3.89 -10.41
N VAL A 44 43.65 4.17 -9.11
CA VAL A 44 44.84 4.31 -8.25
C VAL A 44 45.68 3.03 -8.27
N LEU A 45 45.01 1.87 -8.18
CA LEU A 45 45.69 0.56 -8.23
C LEU A 45 46.42 0.31 -9.55
N SER A 46 45.75 0.55 -10.66
CA SER A 46 46.28 0.33 -12.01
C SER A 46 47.49 1.21 -12.28
N THR A 47 47.44 2.49 -11.86
CA THR A 47 48.59 3.39 -11.98
C THR A 47 49.76 2.98 -11.08
N GLY A 48 49.50 2.43 -9.89
CA GLY A 48 50.51 1.84 -9.01
C GLY A 48 51.24 0.65 -9.65
N ILE A 49 50.49 -0.31 -10.20
CA ILE A 49 51.03 -1.51 -10.86
C ILE A 49 51.92 -1.13 -12.05
N ASN A 50 51.49 -0.16 -12.86
CA ASN A 50 52.30 0.30 -14.01
C ASN A 50 53.61 0.96 -13.56
N ARG A 51 53.60 1.71 -12.44
CA ARG A 51 54.82 2.28 -11.86
C ARG A 51 55.75 1.19 -11.31
N ASP A 52 55.20 0.17 -10.64
CA ASP A 52 55.97 -0.98 -10.14
C ASP A 52 56.64 -1.76 -11.27
N GLY A 53 55.92 -1.99 -12.36
CA GLY A 53 56.47 -2.65 -13.56
C GLY A 53 57.64 -1.89 -14.17
N LEU A 54 57.61 -0.56 -14.16
CA LEU A 54 58.72 0.28 -14.65
C LEU A 54 59.94 0.24 -13.72
N ALA A 55 59.74 0.22 -12.39
CA ALA A 55 60.83 0.09 -11.42
C ALA A 55 61.53 -1.27 -11.53
N LEU A 56 60.77 -2.37 -11.58
CA LEU A 56 61.28 -3.73 -11.76
C LEU A 56 62.05 -3.90 -13.08
N ARG A 57 61.52 -3.35 -14.19
CA ARG A 57 62.19 -3.41 -15.49
C ARG A 57 63.54 -2.70 -15.49
N ARG A 58 63.70 -1.61 -14.73
CA ARG A 58 64.98 -0.91 -14.58
C ARG A 58 65.99 -1.71 -13.77
N VAL A 59 65.58 -2.26 -12.62
CA VAL A 59 66.46 -3.15 -11.83
C VAL A 59 67.00 -4.28 -12.68
N LEU A 60 66.17 -4.89 -13.54
CA LEU A 60 66.60 -5.93 -14.48
C LEU A 60 67.61 -5.42 -15.52
N LEU A 61 67.42 -4.23 -16.08
CA LEU A 61 68.34 -3.62 -17.04
C LEU A 61 69.71 -3.32 -16.41
N VAL A 62 69.73 -2.67 -15.24
CA VAL A 62 70.98 -2.34 -14.55
C VAL A 62 71.69 -3.60 -14.04
N SER A 63 70.93 -4.59 -13.53
CA SER A 63 71.51 -5.89 -13.17
C SER A 63 72.10 -6.61 -14.38
N GLY A 64 71.47 -6.46 -15.55
CA GLY A 64 72.01 -6.91 -16.83
C GLY A 64 73.36 -6.26 -17.15
N LEU A 65 73.46 -4.94 -17.03
CA LEU A 65 74.72 -4.21 -17.23
C LEU A 65 75.84 -4.68 -16.29
N LYS A 66 75.52 -4.89 -15.01
CA LYS A 66 76.47 -5.44 -14.04
C LYS A 66 76.97 -6.82 -14.47
N ASN A 67 76.07 -7.70 -14.90
CA ASN A 67 76.45 -9.02 -15.40
C ASN A 67 77.29 -8.94 -16.68
N ASP A 68 76.92 -8.06 -17.62
CA ASP A 68 77.67 -7.87 -18.85
C ASP A 68 79.08 -7.33 -18.59
N LEU A 69 79.26 -6.47 -17.59
CA LEU A 69 80.57 -5.99 -17.15
C LEU A 69 81.42 -7.14 -16.58
N LEU A 70 80.84 -8.00 -15.73
CA LEU A 70 81.52 -9.19 -15.21
C LEU A 70 81.91 -10.15 -16.33
N TYR A 71 81.00 -10.38 -17.28
CA TYR A 71 81.28 -11.25 -18.42
C TYR A 71 82.31 -10.66 -19.38
N LEU A 72 82.33 -9.33 -19.56
CA LEU A 72 83.37 -8.66 -20.33
C LEU A 72 84.75 -8.91 -19.70
N ARG A 73 84.86 -8.78 -18.36
CA ARG A 73 86.10 -9.12 -17.66
C ARG A 73 86.48 -10.59 -17.87
N HIS A 74 85.50 -11.50 -17.75
CA HIS A 74 85.70 -12.92 -17.99
C HIS A 74 86.23 -13.21 -19.40
N ASP A 75 85.67 -12.60 -20.45
CA ASP A 75 86.10 -12.80 -21.83
C ASP A 75 87.52 -12.27 -22.07
N LEU A 76 87.87 -11.14 -21.45
CA LEU A 76 89.24 -10.60 -21.49
C LEU A 76 90.25 -11.51 -20.80
N ASP A 77 89.88 -12.12 -19.68
CA ASP A 77 90.74 -13.07 -18.95
C ASP A 77 90.82 -14.43 -19.68
N ARG A 78 89.74 -14.87 -20.33
CA ARG A 78 89.67 -16.13 -21.10
C ARG A 78 90.72 -16.18 -22.22
N TYR A 79 91.01 -15.05 -22.85
CA TYR A 79 92.11 -14.93 -23.82
C TYR A 79 93.45 -15.48 -23.29
N PHE A 80 93.77 -15.23 -22.02
CA PHE A 80 95.05 -15.65 -21.45
C PHE A 80 95.10 -17.15 -21.13
N LEU A 81 93.94 -17.79 -20.99
CA LEU A 81 93.78 -19.22 -20.70
C LEU A 81 93.65 -20.06 -21.98
N GLU A 82 93.27 -19.44 -23.10
CA GLU A 82 93.01 -20.09 -24.38
C GLU A 82 94.12 -19.80 -25.42
N ASN A 83 94.09 -20.53 -26.55
CA ASN A 83 95.05 -20.36 -27.63
C ASN A 83 94.35 -20.39 -29.01
N GLY A 84 94.99 -19.81 -30.02
CA GLY A 84 94.53 -19.85 -31.41
C GLY A 84 93.10 -19.33 -31.58
N ASN A 85 92.24 -20.11 -32.25
CA ASN A 85 90.86 -19.72 -32.56
C ASN A 85 90.00 -19.45 -31.31
N ALA A 86 90.29 -20.12 -30.19
CA ALA A 86 89.54 -19.91 -28.95
C ALA A 86 89.84 -18.52 -28.36
N ALA A 87 91.11 -18.15 -28.29
CA ALA A 87 91.55 -16.81 -27.88
C ALA A 87 91.01 -15.70 -28.81
N SER A 88 90.96 -15.93 -30.13
CA SER A 88 90.33 -15.00 -31.08
C SER A 88 88.82 -14.81 -30.82
N ARG A 89 88.09 -15.89 -30.50
CA ARG A 89 86.68 -15.80 -30.10
C ARG A 89 86.49 -15.02 -28.80
N ALA A 90 87.39 -15.18 -27.82
CA ALA A 90 87.35 -14.41 -26.58
C ALA A 90 87.46 -12.90 -26.83
N ILE A 91 88.34 -12.48 -27.74
CA ILE A 91 88.45 -11.07 -28.16
C ILE A 91 87.15 -10.61 -28.83
N HIS A 92 86.59 -11.42 -29.73
CA HIS A 92 85.34 -11.07 -30.41
C HIS A 92 84.17 -10.91 -29.42
N ASP A 93 84.02 -11.84 -28.47
CA ASP A 93 82.98 -11.79 -27.45
C ASP A 93 83.13 -10.52 -26.57
N ALA A 94 84.36 -10.17 -26.19
CA ALA A 94 84.66 -8.94 -25.46
C ALA A 94 84.27 -7.67 -26.26
N GLU A 95 84.57 -7.62 -27.56
CA GLU A 95 84.17 -6.51 -28.43
C GLU A 95 82.65 -6.38 -28.55
N GLN A 96 81.92 -7.49 -28.61
CA GLN A 96 80.45 -7.46 -28.64
C GLN A 96 79.89 -6.99 -27.30
N ARG A 97 80.42 -7.46 -26.17
CA ARG A 97 79.96 -7.01 -24.84
C ARG A 97 80.21 -5.54 -24.61
N LEU A 98 81.33 -4.98 -25.09
CA LEU A 98 81.56 -3.54 -25.05
C LEU A 98 80.41 -2.76 -25.73
N LYS A 99 79.92 -3.26 -26.87
CA LYS A 99 78.76 -2.65 -27.56
C LYS A 99 77.47 -2.83 -26.79
N THR A 100 77.23 -4.01 -26.23
CA THR A 100 76.04 -4.30 -25.41
C THR A 100 75.96 -3.38 -24.20
N ILE A 101 77.06 -3.21 -23.46
CA ILE A 101 77.11 -2.32 -22.29
C ILE A 101 76.88 -0.87 -22.70
N ALA A 102 77.54 -0.40 -23.77
CA ALA A 102 77.33 0.95 -24.28
C ALA A 102 75.86 1.20 -24.69
N GLY A 103 75.25 0.26 -25.41
CA GLY A 103 73.84 0.35 -25.79
C GLY A 103 72.88 0.28 -24.59
N GLY A 104 73.23 -0.47 -23.54
CA GLY A 104 72.46 -0.52 -22.31
C GLY A 104 72.53 0.78 -21.50
N ILE A 105 73.69 1.45 -21.47
CA ILE A 105 73.84 2.80 -20.88
C ILE A 105 72.92 3.79 -21.63
N GLU A 106 72.96 3.82 -22.96
CA GLU A 106 72.08 4.68 -23.77
C GLU A 106 70.59 4.38 -23.54
N ALA A 107 70.23 3.10 -23.39
CA ALA A 107 68.85 2.70 -23.11
C ALA A 107 68.36 3.24 -21.75
N LEU A 108 69.22 3.25 -20.73
CA LEU A 108 68.89 3.81 -19.42
C LEU A 108 68.79 5.34 -19.44
N GLU A 109 69.63 6.03 -20.21
CA GLU A 109 69.57 7.50 -20.35
C GLU A 109 68.26 7.97 -21.00
N ARG A 110 67.70 7.18 -21.93
CA ARG A 110 66.41 7.47 -22.58
C ARG A 110 65.19 7.28 -21.68
N HIS A 111 65.34 6.63 -20.52
CA HIS A 111 64.25 6.28 -19.62
C HIS A 111 63.99 7.32 -18.50
N GLU A 112 64.39 8.57 -18.70
CA GLU A 112 64.17 9.71 -17.77
C GLU A 112 64.51 9.37 -16.30
N PRO A 113 65.80 9.17 -15.97
CA PRO A 113 66.22 8.84 -14.61
C PRO A 113 65.93 9.99 -13.63
N ASP A 114 65.62 9.63 -12.39
CA ASP A 114 65.58 10.56 -11.24
C ASP A 114 66.95 11.28 -11.08
N ALA A 115 66.99 12.41 -10.39
CA ALA A 115 68.20 13.22 -10.21
C ALA A 115 69.37 12.41 -9.65
N GLU A 116 69.13 11.56 -8.65
CA GLU A 116 70.17 10.72 -8.05
C GLU A 116 70.54 9.54 -8.95
N GLN A 117 69.55 8.91 -9.59
CA GLN A 117 69.77 7.86 -10.58
C GLN A 117 70.60 8.36 -11.77
N ARG A 118 70.34 9.58 -12.23
CA ARG A 118 71.08 10.24 -13.31
C ARG A 118 72.51 10.53 -12.91
N ARG A 119 72.73 10.91 -11.64
CA ARG A 119 74.06 11.09 -11.07
C ARG A 119 74.83 9.77 -11.08
N LEU A 120 74.25 8.69 -10.53
CA LEU A 120 74.87 7.37 -10.46
C LEU A 120 75.12 6.75 -11.86
N LEU A 121 74.17 6.89 -12.78
CA LEU A 121 74.35 6.47 -14.18
C LEU A 121 75.47 7.26 -14.86
N GLY A 122 75.57 8.56 -14.59
CA GLY A 122 76.68 9.39 -15.09
C GLY A 122 78.04 8.94 -14.56
N VAL A 123 78.13 8.61 -13.27
CA VAL A 123 79.35 8.05 -12.66
C VAL A 123 79.70 6.71 -13.33
N PHE A 124 78.75 5.79 -13.46
CA PHE A 124 78.98 4.53 -14.15
C PHE A 124 79.42 4.71 -15.61
N ALA A 125 78.77 5.61 -16.35
CA ALA A 125 79.12 5.90 -17.73
C ALA A 125 80.55 6.47 -17.86
N GLN A 126 80.96 7.33 -16.92
CA GLN A 126 82.31 7.88 -16.87
C GLN A 126 83.36 6.80 -16.56
N GLU A 127 83.16 6.01 -15.50
CA GLU A 127 84.06 4.92 -15.12
C GLU A 127 84.14 3.85 -16.22
N PHE A 128 83.00 3.51 -16.83
CA PHE A 128 82.96 2.58 -17.95
C PHE A 128 83.66 3.14 -19.19
N ALA A 129 83.62 4.46 -19.46
CA ALA A 129 84.35 5.06 -20.56
C ALA A 129 85.87 4.92 -20.39
N LEU A 130 86.38 5.17 -19.17
CA LEU A 130 87.79 4.96 -18.83
C LEU A 130 88.19 3.49 -18.97
N TYR A 131 87.38 2.59 -18.43
CA TYR A 131 87.58 1.14 -18.56
C TYR A 131 87.57 0.70 -20.03
N ARG A 132 86.59 1.15 -20.82
CA ARG A 132 86.46 0.84 -22.25
C ARG A 132 87.68 1.29 -23.04
N GLU A 133 88.19 2.49 -22.82
CA GLU A 133 89.39 2.97 -23.53
C GLU A 133 90.59 2.05 -23.27
N ALA A 134 90.79 1.66 -22.02
CA ALA A 134 91.86 0.75 -21.65
C ALA A 134 91.62 -0.67 -22.23
N VAL A 135 90.38 -1.18 -22.20
CA VAL A 135 90.03 -2.48 -22.80
C VAL A 135 90.28 -2.50 -24.31
N VAL A 136 89.98 -1.43 -25.04
CA VAL A 136 90.28 -1.33 -26.47
C VAL A 136 91.79 -1.46 -26.72
N ARG A 137 92.62 -0.78 -25.92
CA ARG A 137 94.08 -0.94 -25.99
C ARG A 137 94.54 -2.36 -25.68
N LEU A 138 93.92 -3.01 -24.69
CA LEU A 138 94.20 -4.41 -24.36
C LEU A 138 93.84 -5.34 -25.54
N ILE A 139 92.67 -5.17 -26.15
CA ILE A 139 92.24 -5.93 -27.33
C ILE A 139 93.24 -5.78 -28.47
N ASP A 140 93.75 -4.58 -28.73
CA ASP A 140 94.77 -4.35 -29.77
C ASP A 140 96.11 -5.02 -29.45
N LEU A 141 96.51 -5.09 -28.18
CA LEU A 141 97.67 -5.87 -27.74
C LEU A 141 97.45 -7.38 -27.90
N GLN A 142 96.26 -7.87 -27.53
CA GLN A 142 95.87 -9.27 -27.64
C GLN A 142 95.82 -9.75 -29.10
N LYS A 143 95.29 -8.92 -30.01
CA LYS A 143 95.28 -9.19 -31.46
C LYS A 143 96.69 -9.24 -32.03
N ARG A 144 97.54 -8.25 -31.73
CA ARG A 144 98.95 -8.24 -32.16
C ARG A 144 99.70 -9.48 -31.67
N ALA A 145 99.52 -9.87 -30.40
CA ALA A 145 100.14 -11.07 -29.85
C ALA A 145 99.66 -12.37 -30.53
N LEU A 146 98.40 -12.43 -30.99
CA LEU A 146 97.90 -13.57 -31.78
C LEU A 146 98.49 -13.61 -33.19
N GLU A 147 98.62 -12.45 -33.84
CA GLU A 147 99.14 -12.33 -35.20
C GLU A 147 100.63 -12.65 -35.27
N THR A 148 101.42 -12.15 -34.31
CA THR A 148 102.88 -12.33 -34.28
C THR A 148 103.32 -13.61 -33.56
N GLY A 149 102.47 -14.17 -32.70
CA GLY A 149 102.85 -15.26 -31.79
C GLY A 149 103.86 -14.85 -30.72
N ASP A 150 104.08 -13.54 -30.52
CA ASP A 150 105.12 -13.03 -29.64
C ASP A 150 104.72 -13.14 -28.16
N VAL A 151 105.46 -13.97 -27.43
CA VAL A 151 105.26 -14.22 -25.99
C VAL A 151 105.49 -12.95 -25.17
N THR A 152 106.35 -12.03 -25.61
CA THR A 152 106.63 -10.76 -24.91
C THR A 152 105.46 -9.79 -25.03
N VAL A 153 104.80 -9.73 -26.18
CA VAL A 153 103.59 -8.91 -26.37
C VAL A 153 102.44 -9.51 -25.57
N ARG A 154 102.33 -10.85 -25.54
CA ARG A 154 101.31 -11.54 -24.73
C ARG A 154 101.52 -11.31 -23.23
N SER A 155 102.76 -11.33 -22.74
CA SER A 155 103.04 -11.06 -21.32
C SER A 155 102.83 -9.59 -20.96
N ALA A 156 103.15 -8.65 -21.85
CA ALA A 156 102.84 -7.23 -21.69
C ALA A 156 101.32 -6.96 -21.67
N ALA A 157 100.53 -7.67 -22.49
CA ALA A 157 99.07 -7.62 -22.40
C ALA A 157 98.57 -8.13 -21.04
N ALA A 158 99.21 -9.16 -20.48
CA ALA A 158 98.85 -9.72 -19.17
C ALA A 158 99.25 -8.84 -17.98
N SER A 159 100.34 -8.07 -18.07
CA SER A 159 100.67 -7.04 -17.06
C SER A 159 99.68 -5.88 -17.17
N TYR A 160 99.42 -5.38 -18.37
CA TYR A 160 98.45 -4.30 -18.61
C TYR A 160 97.04 -4.66 -18.11
N ALA A 161 96.59 -5.90 -18.34
CA ALA A 161 95.31 -6.40 -17.85
C ALA A 161 95.19 -6.48 -16.31
N ARG A 162 96.32 -6.61 -15.61
CA ARG A 162 96.37 -6.73 -14.14
C ARG A 162 96.64 -5.40 -13.45
N GLU A 163 97.51 -4.58 -14.00
CA GLU A 163 97.98 -3.33 -13.36
C GLU A 163 97.09 -2.15 -13.75
N ASP A 164 96.74 -1.99 -15.03
CA ASP A 164 96.01 -0.83 -15.53
C ASP A 164 94.50 -1.08 -15.66
N ILE A 165 94.10 -2.27 -16.11
CA ILE A 165 92.69 -2.59 -16.40
C ILE A 165 91.92 -2.97 -15.13
N LEU A 166 92.56 -3.65 -14.18
CA LEU A 166 91.88 -4.17 -12.99
C LEU A 166 91.34 -3.07 -12.07
N PRO A 167 92.08 -1.97 -11.78
CA PRO A 167 91.54 -0.85 -11.01
C PRO A 167 90.34 -0.18 -11.70
N LEU A 168 90.41 0.00 -13.03
CA LEU A 168 89.32 0.59 -13.82
C LEU A 168 88.07 -0.31 -13.86
N PHE A 169 88.26 -1.64 -13.89
CA PHE A 169 87.17 -2.60 -13.75
C PHE A 169 86.48 -2.46 -12.40
N PHE A 170 87.23 -2.35 -11.29
CA PHE A 170 86.65 -2.15 -9.98
C PHE A 170 85.88 -0.83 -9.87
N GLY A 171 86.41 0.27 -10.43
CA GLY A 171 85.70 1.55 -10.50
C GLY A 171 84.35 1.45 -11.21
N ALA A 172 84.32 0.84 -12.40
CA ALA A 172 83.07 0.61 -13.14
C ALA A 172 82.12 -0.39 -12.44
N SER A 173 82.67 -1.43 -11.81
CA SER A 173 81.93 -2.46 -11.08
C SER A 173 81.26 -1.91 -9.82
N ASP A 174 81.96 -1.06 -9.08
CA ASP A 174 81.44 -0.41 -7.88
C ASP A 174 80.36 0.59 -8.28
N ALA A 175 80.62 1.41 -9.30
CA ALA A 175 79.64 2.38 -9.80
C ALA A 175 78.33 1.74 -10.30
N VAL A 176 78.40 0.62 -11.04
CA VAL A 176 77.18 -0.10 -11.46
C VAL A 176 76.52 -0.81 -10.28
N THR A 177 77.28 -1.24 -9.27
CA THR A 177 76.73 -1.85 -8.06
C THR A 177 75.93 -0.85 -7.23
N ASP A 178 76.46 0.37 -7.07
CA ASP A 178 75.74 1.47 -6.40
C ASP A 178 74.45 1.82 -7.14
N LEU A 179 74.49 1.84 -8.48
CA LEU A 179 73.30 2.06 -9.30
C LEU A 179 72.25 0.93 -9.15
N VAL A 180 72.68 -0.34 -9.14
CA VAL A 180 71.78 -1.48 -8.89
C VAL A 180 71.14 -1.38 -7.52
N GLU A 181 71.92 -1.08 -6.48
CA GLU A 181 71.41 -1.01 -5.11
C GLU A 181 70.42 0.16 -4.95
N PHE A 182 70.70 1.31 -5.55
CA PHE A 182 69.77 2.43 -5.59
C PHE A 182 68.43 2.05 -6.26
N ASP A 183 68.47 1.49 -7.47
CA ASP A 183 67.27 1.09 -8.21
C ASP A 183 66.49 0.01 -7.46
N ARG A 184 67.19 -0.92 -6.80
CA ARG A 184 66.60 -1.96 -5.95
C ARG A 184 65.90 -1.36 -4.74
N GLN A 185 66.53 -0.43 -4.03
CA GLN A 185 65.92 0.25 -2.88
C GLN A 185 64.70 1.06 -3.30
N GLN A 186 64.77 1.77 -4.43
CA GLN A 186 63.64 2.52 -4.97
C GLN A 186 62.47 1.58 -5.35
N ALA A 187 62.75 0.43 -5.97
CA ALA A 187 61.75 -0.57 -6.29
C ALA A 187 61.07 -1.12 -5.02
N LEU A 188 61.83 -1.45 -3.98
CA LEU A 188 61.30 -1.93 -2.70
C LEU A 188 60.42 -0.87 -2.01
N GLN A 189 60.86 0.38 -1.97
CA GLN A 189 60.07 1.49 -1.41
C GLN A 189 58.74 1.68 -2.16
N THR A 190 58.74 1.51 -3.48
CA THR A 190 57.52 1.63 -4.29
C THR A 190 56.54 0.50 -3.99
N VAL A 191 57.05 -0.73 -3.86
CA VAL A 191 56.24 -1.90 -3.47
C VAL A 191 55.64 -1.74 -2.08
N ASP A 192 56.42 -1.29 -1.10
CA ASP A 192 55.96 -1.07 0.28
C ASP A 192 54.91 0.05 0.37
N ALA A 193 55.16 1.18 -0.31
CA ALA A 193 54.22 2.30 -0.38
C ALA A 193 52.90 1.89 -1.02
N ASN A 194 52.95 1.07 -2.08
CA ASN A 194 51.77 0.55 -2.73
C ASN A 194 51.05 -0.45 -1.81
N GLY A 195 51.76 -1.33 -1.12
CA GLY A 195 51.20 -2.29 -0.16
C GLY A 195 50.30 -1.65 0.90
N LEU A 196 50.72 -0.50 1.45
CA LEU A 196 49.89 0.28 2.38
C LEU A 196 48.62 0.85 1.71
N GLN A 197 48.71 1.28 0.45
CA GLN A 197 47.56 1.76 -0.32
C GLN A 197 46.58 0.63 -0.64
N TYR A 198 47.07 -0.55 -1.05
CA TYR A 198 46.27 -1.77 -1.22
C TYR A 198 45.54 -2.12 0.08
N ALA A 199 46.24 -2.15 1.22
CA ALA A 199 45.66 -2.49 2.51
C ALA A 199 44.61 -1.47 2.97
N ARG A 200 44.71 -0.20 2.58
CA ARG A 200 43.69 0.83 2.83
C ARG A 200 42.46 0.62 1.94
N LEU A 201 42.66 0.43 0.64
CA LEU A 201 41.57 0.16 -0.33
C LEU A 201 40.79 -1.11 0.04
N SER A 202 41.49 -2.18 0.41
CA SER A 202 40.91 -3.46 0.82
C SER A 202 40.08 -3.36 2.12
N ARG A 203 40.33 -2.38 2.99
CA ARG A 203 39.52 -2.15 4.21
C ARG A 203 38.36 -1.19 3.98
N VAL A 204 38.57 -0.13 3.19
CA VAL A 204 37.56 0.92 2.98
C VAL A 204 36.40 0.43 2.10
N LEU A 205 36.67 -0.34 1.04
CA LEU A 205 35.63 -0.84 0.12
C LEU A 205 34.60 -1.74 0.82
N PRO A 206 35.00 -2.80 1.55
CA PRO A 206 34.07 -3.62 2.31
C PRO A 206 33.33 -2.81 3.39
N ALA A 207 34.01 -1.89 4.08
CA ALA A 207 33.37 -1.04 5.08
C ALA A 207 32.28 -0.15 4.48
N LEU A 208 32.50 0.42 3.29
CA LEU A 208 31.48 1.13 2.54
C LEU A 208 30.31 0.19 2.21
N ILE A 209 30.56 -0.98 1.63
CA ILE A 209 29.51 -1.95 1.28
C ILE A 209 28.68 -2.34 2.52
N VAL A 210 29.31 -2.60 3.67
CA VAL A 210 28.59 -2.88 4.92
C VAL A 210 27.75 -1.68 5.36
N ALA A 211 28.28 -0.46 5.23
CA ALA A 211 27.50 0.76 5.47
C ALA A 211 26.29 0.87 4.50
N ALA A 212 26.41 0.42 3.24
CA ALA A 212 25.30 0.33 2.27
C ALA A 212 24.15 -0.47 2.83
N VAL A 213 24.50 -1.69 3.24
CA VAL A 213 23.55 -2.75 3.52
C VAL A 213 22.85 -2.41 4.81
N THR A 214 23.60 -1.89 5.80
CA THR A 214 23.04 -1.42 7.07
C THR A 214 22.11 -0.22 6.88
N LEU A 215 22.48 0.78 6.08
CA LEU A 215 21.60 1.91 5.75
C LEU A 215 20.35 1.46 4.99
N GLY A 216 20.52 0.62 3.97
CA GLY A 216 19.42 0.06 3.18
C GLY A 216 18.44 -0.73 4.04
N LEU A 217 18.95 -1.60 4.92
CA LEU A 217 18.13 -2.37 5.84
C LEU A 217 17.43 -1.47 6.86
N PHE A 218 18.13 -0.50 7.43
CA PHE A 218 17.57 0.47 8.37
C PHE A 218 16.40 1.24 7.75
N PHE A 219 16.60 1.86 6.59
CA PHE A 219 15.55 2.60 5.89
C PHE A 219 14.42 1.68 5.40
N GLY A 220 14.74 0.47 4.93
CA GLY A 220 13.76 -0.53 4.54
C GLY A 220 12.82 -0.90 5.70
N ILE A 221 13.37 -1.14 6.90
CA ILE A 221 12.58 -1.41 8.11
C ILE A 221 11.73 -0.19 8.50
N VAL A 222 12.28 1.01 8.40
CA VAL A 222 11.56 2.27 8.69
C VAL A 222 10.36 2.43 7.75
N ILE A 223 10.55 2.27 6.44
CA ILE A 223 9.50 2.41 5.43
C ILE A 223 8.42 1.36 5.65
N ALA A 224 8.83 0.08 5.78
CA ALA A 224 7.90 -1.02 6.02
C ALA A 224 7.05 -0.77 7.27
N ARG A 225 7.65 -0.32 8.38
CA ARG A 225 6.89 0.01 9.60
C ARG A 225 6.01 1.25 9.46
N SER A 226 6.43 2.24 8.69
CA SER A 226 5.68 3.48 8.48
C SER A 226 4.45 3.31 7.57
N ILE A 227 4.46 2.32 6.68
CA ILE A 227 3.37 2.07 5.72
C ILE A 227 2.54 0.86 6.13
N THR A 228 3.18 -0.31 6.33
CA THR A 228 2.48 -1.58 6.55
C THR A 228 1.70 -1.58 7.86
N LYS A 229 2.23 -1.00 8.94
CA LYS A 229 1.55 -1.01 10.24
C LYS A 229 0.29 -0.13 10.27
N PRO A 230 0.30 1.13 9.79
CA PRO A 230 -0.95 1.91 9.69
C PRO A 230 -1.94 1.30 8.70
N LEU A 231 -1.46 0.80 7.56
CA LEU A 231 -2.33 0.16 6.56
C LEU A 231 -3.05 -1.07 7.13
N ALA A 232 -2.35 -1.93 7.88
CA ALA A 232 -2.96 -3.08 8.54
C ALA A 232 -4.04 -2.68 9.56
N ARG A 233 -3.87 -1.56 10.26
CA ARG A 233 -4.90 -1.05 11.19
C ARG A 233 -6.12 -0.52 10.46
N ILE A 234 -5.93 0.18 9.33
CA ILE A 234 -7.04 0.63 8.49
C ILE A 234 -7.80 -0.58 7.94
N LEU A 235 -7.08 -1.60 7.46
CA LEU A 235 -7.69 -2.85 6.98
C LEU A 235 -8.51 -3.53 8.08
N ALA A 236 -7.98 -3.65 9.29
CA ALA A 236 -8.70 -4.24 10.43
C ALA A 236 -9.98 -3.45 10.79
N ALA A 237 -9.97 -2.11 10.66
CA ALA A 237 -11.16 -1.29 10.86
C ALA A 237 -12.22 -1.56 9.77
N VAL A 238 -11.80 -1.69 8.52
CA VAL A 238 -12.68 -2.04 7.40
C VAL A 238 -13.26 -3.45 7.54
N GLU A 239 -12.45 -4.43 7.94
CA GLU A 239 -12.91 -5.80 8.22
C GLU A 239 -13.92 -5.84 9.38
N SER A 240 -13.68 -5.06 10.43
CA SER A 240 -14.63 -4.94 11.55
C SER A 240 -15.94 -4.26 11.12
N LEU A 241 -15.86 -3.25 10.25
CA LEU A 241 -17.05 -2.64 9.66
C LEU A 241 -17.83 -3.66 8.81
N ALA A 242 -17.15 -4.51 8.05
CA ALA A 242 -17.76 -5.55 7.23
C ALA A 242 -18.49 -6.63 8.07
N THR A 243 -18.10 -6.84 9.32
CA THR A 243 -18.81 -7.73 10.26
C THR A 243 -19.95 -7.04 11.02
N GLY A 244 -20.25 -5.77 10.69
CA GLY A 244 -21.33 -4.99 11.30
C GLY A 244 -20.94 -4.24 12.57
N ASN A 245 -19.67 -4.28 12.98
CA ASN A 245 -19.20 -3.49 14.11
C ASN A 245 -18.96 -2.03 13.68
N LEU A 246 -19.92 -1.16 13.99
CA LEU A 246 -19.83 0.29 13.73
C LEU A 246 -19.08 1.07 14.81
N ASN A 247 -18.54 0.42 15.84
CA ASN A 247 -17.81 1.07 16.93
C ASN A 247 -16.28 0.94 16.73
N VAL A 248 -15.81 1.22 15.52
CA VAL A 248 -14.39 1.18 15.15
C VAL A 248 -13.92 2.54 14.66
N ASP A 249 -12.65 2.83 14.91
CA ASP A 249 -11.99 4.08 14.51
C ASP A 249 -10.63 3.74 13.86
N ALA A 250 -10.45 4.18 12.62
CA ALA A 250 -9.19 4.07 11.92
C ALA A 250 -8.23 5.17 12.43
N PRO A 251 -7.04 4.83 12.94
CA PRO A 251 -6.17 5.80 13.61
C PRO A 251 -5.63 6.86 12.66
N VAL A 252 -6.04 8.12 12.85
CA VAL A 252 -5.58 9.30 12.10
C VAL A 252 -4.30 9.86 12.72
N GLY A 253 -3.18 9.16 12.52
CA GLY A 253 -1.89 9.53 13.13
C GLY A 253 -0.95 10.38 12.26
N ALA A 254 -1.01 10.23 10.94
CA ALA A 254 -0.13 10.91 9.99
C ALA A 254 -0.97 11.81 9.05
N ARG A 255 -0.38 12.88 8.50
CA ARG A 255 -1.05 13.74 7.50
C ARG A 255 -0.81 13.28 6.05
N ASP A 256 -0.32 12.07 5.87
CA ASP A 256 -0.01 11.47 4.58
C ASP A 256 -1.25 10.82 3.92
N ASP A 257 -1.04 10.11 2.82
CA ASP A 257 -2.10 9.42 2.07
C ASP A 257 -2.86 8.40 2.93
N LEU A 258 -2.17 7.74 3.87
CA LEU A 258 -2.79 6.77 4.79
C LEU A 258 -3.65 7.47 5.84
N GLY A 259 -3.21 8.64 6.33
CA GLY A 259 -4.02 9.51 7.18
C GLY A 259 -5.31 9.97 6.50
N ARG A 260 -5.20 10.43 5.25
CA ARG A 260 -6.38 10.81 4.44
C ARG A 260 -7.33 9.64 4.21
N LEU A 261 -6.79 8.44 3.96
CA LEU A 261 -7.56 7.21 3.86
C LEU A 261 -8.31 6.90 5.17
N ALA A 262 -7.62 6.97 6.31
CA ALA A 262 -8.23 6.75 7.63
C ALA A 262 -9.38 7.73 7.91
N VAL A 263 -9.20 9.02 7.58
CA VAL A 263 -10.27 10.03 7.68
C VAL A 263 -11.48 9.66 6.83
N GLY A 264 -11.27 9.22 5.59
CA GLY A 264 -12.34 8.77 4.70
C GLY A 264 -13.11 7.56 5.25
N ILE A 265 -12.39 6.57 5.79
CA ILE A 265 -13.00 5.41 6.44
C ILE A 265 -13.83 5.81 7.67
N ASN A 266 -13.32 6.70 8.52
CA ASN A 266 -14.06 7.18 9.69
C ASN A 266 -15.34 7.93 9.31
N ALA A 267 -15.28 8.76 8.26
CA ALA A 267 -16.47 9.43 7.73
C ALA A 267 -17.51 8.41 7.21
N MET A 268 -17.06 7.32 6.58
CA MET A 268 -17.93 6.23 6.13
C MET A 268 -18.58 5.49 7.31
N VAL A 269 -17.80 5.13 8.34
CA VAL A 269 -18.32 4.51 9.57
C VAL A 269 -19.37 5.41 10.24
N GLY A 270 -19.11 6.72 10.31
CA GLY A 270 -20.06 7.70 10.83
C GLY A 270 -21.40 7.67 10.09
N ARG A 271 -21.36 7.70 8.75
CA ARG A 271 -22.59 7.63 7.95
C ARG A 271 -23.35 6.31 8.12
N PHE A 272 -22.66 5.19 8.22
CA PHE A 272 -23.32 3.91 8.51
C PHE A 272 -24.01 3.93 9.87
N ARG A 273 -23.37 4.53 10.88
CA ARG A 273 -23.98 4.68 12.21
C ARG A 273 -25.26 5.51 12.15
N ASP A 274 -25.24 6.64 11.45
CA ASP A 274 -26.43 7.50 11.28
C ASP A 274 -27.58 6.76 10.59
N VAL A 275 -27.28 5.97 9.55
CA VAL A 275 -28.28 5.15 8.83
C VAL A 275 -28.87 4.08 9.75
N VAL A 276 -28.04 3.33 10.48
CA VAL A 276 -28.53 2.29 11.41
C VAL A 276 -29.35 2.89 12.54
N THR A 277 -28.92 4.02 13.12
CA THR A 277 -29.69 4.73 14.15
C THR A 277 -31.04 5.18 13.62
N SER A 278 -31.10 5.67 12.37
CA SER A 278 -32.37 6.06 11.73
C SER A 278 -33.29 4.85 11.55
N ILE A 279 -32.77 3.71 11.07
CA ILE A 279 -33.52 2.46 10.91
C ILE A 279 -34.07 1.96 12.26
N CYS A 280 -33.27 2.00 13.33
CA CYS A 280 -33.73 1.62 14.67
C CYS A 280 -34.89 2.50 15.13
N ARG A 281 -34.75 3.82 14.99
CA ARG A 281 -35.81 4.77 15.38
C ARG A 281 -37.09 4.56 14.58
N ASP A 282 -36.97 4.34 13.28
CA ASP A 282 -38.14 4.11 12.41
C ASP A 282 -38.80 2.75 12.74
N SER A 283 -38.02 1.74 13.11
CA SER A 283 -38.53 0.44 13.57
C SER A 283 -39.28 0.55 14.89
N GLU A 284 -38.79 1.35 15.85
CA GLU A 284 -39.49 1.65 17.09
C GLU A 284 -40.81 2.39 16.85
N ALA A 285 -40.82 3.36 15.93
CA ALA A 285 -42.03 4.06 15.53
C ALA A 285 -43.07 3.11 14.90
N VAL A 286 -42.64 2.20 14.03
CA VAL A 286 -43.50 1.16 13.44
C VAL A 286 -44.04 0.22 14.51
N ALA A 287 -43.21 -0.22 15.46
CA ALA A 287 -43.65 -1.08 16.56
C ALA A 287 -44.70 -0.38 17.45
N GLY A 288 -44.51 0.90 17.75
CA GLY A 288 -45.48 1.73 18.45
C GLY A 288 -46.80 1.86 17.69
N ALA A 289 -46.74 2.16 16.39
CA ALA A 289 -47.93 2.27 15.54
C ALA A 289 -48.69 0.93 15.44
N ALA A 290 -47.98 -0.19 15.35
CA ALA A 290 -48.59 -1.53 15.34
C ALA A 290 -49.31 -1.83 16.66
N SER A 291 -48.73 -1.45 17.80
CA SER A 291 -49.37 -1.60 19.12
C SER A 291 -50.65 -0.76 19.23
N GLN A 292 -50.62 0.49 18.77
CA GLN A 292 -51.80 1.35 18.74
C GLN A 292 -52.90 0.79 17.82
N LEU A 293 -52.53 0.33 16.62
CA LEU A 293 -53.47 -0.28 15.67
C LEU A 293 -54.14 -1.53 16.26
N SER A 294 -53.38 -2.37 16.97
CA SER A 294 -53.94 -3.53 17.69
C SER A 294 -54.95 -3.11 18.75
N GLY A 295 -54.69 -2.02 19.48
CA GLY A 295 -55.64 -1.46 20.44
C GLY A 295 -56.93 -0.98 19.78
N THR A 296 -56.81 -0.22 18.68
CA THR A 296 -57.96 0.24 17.90
C THR A 296 -58.76 -0.92 17.32
N ALA A 297 -58.09 -1.98 16.84
CA ALA A 297 -58.75 -3.17 16.32
C ALA A 297 -59.55 -3.91 17.43
N CYS A 298 -59.03 -3.95 18.66
CA CYS A 298 -59.74 -4.53 19.80
C CYS A 298 -61.00 -3.72 20.15
N GLN A 299 -60.88 -2.39 20.25
CA GLN A 299 -62.03 -1.50 20.48
C GLN A 299 -63.08 -1.61 19.38
N LEU A 300 -62.64 -1.68 18.11
CA LEU A 300 -63.56 -1.86 16.98
C LEU A 300 -64.29 -3.20 17.05
N SER A 301 -63.60 -4.28 17.46
CA SER A 301 -64.23 -5.59 17.65
C SER A 301 -65.26 -5.59 18.78
N GLU A 302 -65.01 -4.86 19.85
CA GLU A 302 -65.95 -4.70 20.97
C GLU A 302 -67.18 -3.90 20.53
N ALA A 303 -66.98 -2.74 19.89
CA ALA A 303 -68.06 -1.93 19.33
C ALA A 303 -68.88 -2.68 18.27
N ALA A 304 -68.26 -3.51 17.44
CA ALA A 304 -68.96 -4.36 16.49
C ALA A 304 -69.85 -5.41 17.18
N THR A 305 -69.39 -5.96 18.32
CA THR A 305 -70.18 -6.89 19.15
C THR A 305 -71.38 -6.18 19.77
N GLU A 306 -71.20 -4.98 20.32
CA GLU A 306 -72.30 -4.16 20.85
C GLU A 306 -73.32 -3.79 19.76
N GLN A 307 -72.84 -3.39 18.58
CA GLN A 307 -73.71 -3.07 17.45
C GLN A 307 -74.51 -4.28 16.97
N ALA A 308 -73.92 -5.47 16.99
CA ALA A 308 -74.62 -6.71 16.67
C ALA A 308 -75.74 -6.99 17.68
N ALA A 309 -75.47 -6.85 18.98
CA ALA A 309 -76.49 -7.00 20.03
C ALA A 309 -77.63 -5.96 19.88
N ALA A 310 -77.30 -4.70 19.59
CA ALA A 310 -78.30 -3.66 19.34
C ALA A 310 -79.17 -3.98 18.11
N ALA A 311 -78.59 -4.58 17.07
CA ALA A 311 -79.34 -5.03 15.89
C ALA A 311 -80.27 -6.23 16.22
N GLU A 312 -79.85 -7.15 17.08
CA GLU A 312 -80.70 -8.25 17.58
C GLU A 312 -81.90 -7.71 18.38
N ASP A 313 -81.66 -6.77 19.30
CA ASP A 313 -82.73 -6.11 20.08
C ASP A 313 -83.72 -5.35 19.20
N ALA A 314 -83.21 -4.64 18.18
CA ALA A 314 -84.04 -3.96 17.20
C ALA A 314 -84.87 -4.95 16.37
N SER A 315 -84.29 -6.08 15.97
CA SER A 315 -85.01 -7.14 15.25
C SER A 315 -86.13 -7.74 16.11
N SER A 316 -85.85 -8.03 17.40
CA SER A 316 -86.86 -8.52 18.34
C SER A 316 -87.99 -7.51 18.53
N SER A 317 -87.65 -6.22 18.65
CA SER A 317 -88.63 -5.14 18.73
C SER A 317 -89.50 -5.06 17.47
N MET A 318 -88.90 -5.26 16.28
CA MET A 318 -89.65 -5.32 15.02
C MET A 318 -90.57 -6.53 14.93
N GLU A 319 -90.20 -7.69 15.47
CA GLU A 319 -91.09 -8.85 15.58
C GLU A 319 -92.28 -8.57 16.51
N GLN A 320 -92.04 -7.95 17.67
CA GLN A 320 -93.11 -7.53 18.58
C GLN A 320 -94.04 -6.51 17.94
N ILE A 321 -93.50 -5.50 17.24
CA ILE A 321 -94.29 -4.50 16.51
C ILE A 321 -95.12 -5.18 15.42
N SER A 322 -94.53 -6.09 14.64
CA SER A 322 -95.23 -6.84 13.60
C SER A 322 -96.39 -7.67 14.17
N SER A 323 -96.17 -8.31 15.32
CA SER A 323 -97.21 -9.03 16.07
C SER A 323 -98.34 -8.09 16.54
N ALA A 324 -97.99 -6.94 17.11
CA ALA A 324 -98.95 -5.93 17.55
C ALA A 324 -99.76 -5.36 16.38
N ILE A 325 -99.14 -5.13 15.21
CA ILE A 325 -99.83 -4.71 13.99
C ILE A 325 -100.84 -5.79 13.55
N ARG A 326 -100.45 -7.07 13.53
CA ARG A 326 -101.39 -8.17 13.21
C ARG A 326 -102.57 -8.21 14.17
N ALA A 327 -102.32 -8.05 15.48
CA ALA A 327 -103.36 -8.00 16.48
C ALA A 327 -104.31 -6.79 16.27
N ASN A 328 -103.76 -5.62 15.96
CA ASN A 328 -104.57 -4.43 15.64
C ASN A 328 -105.44 -4.61 14.40
N VAL A 329 -104.90 -5.26 13.35
CA VAL A 329 -105.69 -5.59 12.14
C VAL A 329 -106.84 -6.54 12.49
N GLN A 330 -106.59 -7.58 13.29
CA GLN A 330 -107.63 -8.51 13.73
C GLN A 330 -108.70 -7.82 14.58
N ASN A 331 -108.29 -6.96 15.51
CA ASN A 331 -109.21 -6.18 16.34
C ASN A 331 -110.05 -5.22 15.49
N ALA A 332 -109.47 -4.57 14.49
CA ALA A 332 -110.19 -3.70 13.57
C ALA A 332 -111.21 -4.48 12.73
N GLN A 333 -110.86 -5.68 12.23
CA GLN A 333 -111.79 -6.57 11.53
C GLN A 333 -112.95 -6.99 12.43
N THR A 334 -112.65 -7.44 13.65
CA THR A 334 -113.68 -7.83 14.63
C THR A 334 -114.59 -6.65 14.97
N THR A 335 -114.03 -5.45 15.13
CA THR A 335 -114.78 -4.21 15.38
C THR A 335 -115.69 -3.88 14.19
N ALA A 336 -115.21 -4.04 12.95
CA ALA A 336 -116.02 -3.84 11.75
C ALA A 336 -117.17 -4.85 11.66
N ASP A 337 -116.92 -6.12 11.98
CA ASP A 337 -117.96 -7.16 12.00
C ASP A 337 -119.03 -6.88 13.06
N VAL A 338 -118.61 -6.49 14.27
CA VAL A 338 -119.52 -6.10 15.35
C VAL A 338 -120.34 -4.87 14.96
N ALA A 339 -119.70 -3.83 14.40
CA ALA A 339 -120.40 -2.63 13.94
C ALA A 339 -121.44 -2.96 12.84
N ASN A 340 -121.08 -3.84 11.91
CA ASN A 340 -121.99 -4.30 10.86
C ASN A 340 -123.19 -5.07 11.45
N ARG A 341 -122.96 -5.99 12.39
CA ARG A 341 -124.03 -6.70 13.12
C ARG A 341 -124.92 -5.74 13.90
N SER A 342 -124.34 -4.79 14.64
CA SER A 342 -125.11 -3.77 15.36
C SER A 342 -125.95 -2.89 14.42
N SER A 343 -125.44 -2.59 13.22
CA SER A 343 -126.23 -1.88 12.19
C SER A 343 -127.42 -2.71 11.70
N ILE A 344 -127.26 -4.02 11.50
CA ILE A 344 -128.34 -4.94 11.12
C ILE A 344 -129.39 -5.04 12.24
N ASP A 345 -128.94 -5.25 13.48
CA ASP A 345 -129.83 -5.35 14.65
C ASP A 345 -130.60 -4.04 14.88
N ALA A 346 -129.94 -2.89 14.70
CA ALA A 346 -130.60 -1.58 14.77
C ALA A 346 -131.65 -1.39 13.66
N ALA A 347 -131.40 -1.87 12.44
CA ALA A 347 -132.37 -1.84 11.35
C ALA A 347 -133.59 -2.73 11.66
N ALA A 348 -133.37 -3.96 12.14
CA ALA A 348 -134.44 -4.87 12.55
C ALA A 348 -135.25 -4.31 13.73
N GLY A 349 -134.59 -3.73 14.74
CA GLY A 349 -135.26 -3.04 15.83
C GLY A 349 -136.08 -1.84 15.35
N GLY A 350 -135.58 -1.10 14.36
CA GLY A 350 -136.31 -0.01 13.70
C GLY A 350 -137.60 -0.49 13.01
N GLU A 351 -137.58 -1.66 12.39
CA GLU A 351 -138.77 -2.30 11.81
C GLU A 351 -139.79 -2.68 12.89
N THR A 352 -139.33 -3.31 13.99
CA THR A 352 -140.20 -3.65 15.14
C THR A 352 -140.84 -2.40 15.77
N VAL A 353 -140.10 -1.31 15.92
CA VAL A 353 -140.64 -0.02 16.41
C VAL A 353 -141.69 0.52 15.44
N THR A 354 -141.44 0.43 14.13
CA THR A 354 -142.39 0.86 13.10
C THR A 354 -143.70 0.07 13.16
N GLU A 355 -143.61 -1.26 13.32
CA GLU A 355 -144.76 -2.13 13.50
C GLU A 355 -145.52 -1.80 14.80
N THR A 356 -144.80 -1.56 15.90
CA THR A 356 -145.37 -1.15 17.18
C THR A 356 -146.14 0.18 17.05
N VAL A 357 -145.59 1.16 16.34
CA VAL A 357 -146.26 2.45 16.06
C VAL A 357 -147.51 2.24 15.21
N ALA A 358 -147.49 1.33 14.22
CA ALA A 358 -148.65 1.00 13.42
C ALA A 358 -149.77 0.38 14.26
N LEU A 359 -149.45 -0.56 15.16
CA LEU A 359 -150.39 -1.13 16.13
C LEU A 359 -150.96 -0.08 17.07
N MET A 360 -150.13 0.83 17.60
CA MET A 360 -150.59 1.94 18.45
C MET A 360 -151.58 2.86 17.70
N LYS A 361 -151.34 3.13 16.41
CA LYS A 361 -152.30 3.87 15.56
C LYS A 361 -153.61 3.10 15.36
N GLU A 362 -153.57 1.77 15.24
CA GLU A 362 -154.77 0.94 15.16
C GLU A 362 -155.57 0.98 16.48
N ILE A 363 -154.88 0.85 17.62
CA ILE A 363 -155.48 0.98 18.95
C ILE A 363 -156.15 2.35 19.10
N SER A 364 -155.44 3.44 18.76
CA SER A 364 -156.00 4.80 18.80
C SER A 364 -157.26 4.92 17.93
N ARG A 365 -157.28 4.30 16.73
CA ARG A 365 -158.47 4.25 15.87
C ARG A 365 -159.64 3.51 16.53
N LYS A 366 -159.38 2.36 17.17
CA LYS A 366 -160.39 1.61 17.92
C LYS A 366 -160.92 2.41 19.11
N ILE A 367 -160.06 3.16 19.81
CA ILE A 367 -160.48 4.06 20.89
C ILE A 367 -161.42 5.14 20.35
N MET A 368 -161.13 5.77 19.20
CA MET A 368 -162.07 6.74 18.60
C MET A 368 -163.42 6.11 18.25
N VAL A 369 -163.44 4.87 17.75
CA VAL A 369 -164.70 4.14 17.50
C VAL A 369 -165.45 3.89 18.82
N ILE A 370 -164.75 3.50 19.88
CA ILE A 370 -165.35 3.32 21.22
C ILE A 370 -165.88 4.67 21.74
N GLU A 371 -165.19 5.77 21.50
CA GLU A 371 -165.63 7.11 21.90
C GLU A 371 -166.87 7.56 21.12
N GLU A 372 -166.95 7.25 19.82
CA GLU A 372 -168.16 7.45 19.00
C GLU A 372 -169.33 6.60 19.51
N ILE A 373 -169.09 5.33 19.84
CA ILE A 373 -170.10 4.43 20.46
C ILE A 373 -170.52 4.97 21.83
N ALA A 374 -169.58 5.43 22.66
CA ALA A 374 -169.88 5.99 23.98
C ALA A 374 -170.71 7.27 23.84
N ARG A 375 -170.42 8.12 22.85
CA ARG A 375 -171.21 9.31 22.52
C ARG A 375 -172.62 8.94 22.03
N GLN A 376 -172.74 7.96 21.15
CA GLN A 376 -174.03 7.41 20.73
C GLN A 376 -174.81 6.83 21.91
N THR A 377 -174.14 6.09 22.79
CA THR A 377 -174.74 5.49 23.98
C THR A 377 -175.19 6.56 24.96
N ASN A 378 -174.40 7.63 25.15
CA ASN A 378 -174.77 8.79 25.96
C ASN A 378 -175.97 9.54 25.38
N LEU A 379 -176.05 9.70 24.05
CA LEU A 379 -177.21 10.26 23.35
C LEU A 379 -178.44 9.34 23.46
N LEU A 380 -178.27 8.02 23.36
CA LEU A 380 -179.34 7.05 23.55
C LEU A 380 -179.88 7.08 24.98
N ALA A 381 -178.97 7.13 25.97
CA ALA A 381 -179.30 7.24 27.38
C ALA A 381 -180.01 8.57 27.69
N LEU A 382 -179.58 9.67 27.07
CA LEU A 382 -180.25 10.97 27.18
C LEU A 382 -181.66 10.94 26.58
N ASN A 383 -181.83 10.36 25.38
CA ASN A 383 -183.14 10.21 24.75
C ASN A 383 -184.08 9.31 25.59
N ALA A 384 -183.56 8.23 26.17
CA ALA A 384 -184.32 7.36 27.07
C ALA A 384 -184.73 8.10 28.37
N ALA A 385 -183.85 8.93 28.93
CA ALA A 385 -184.15 9.74 30.11
C ALA A 385 -185.22 10.83 29.84
N ILE A 386 -185.20 11.45 28.66
CA ILE A 386 -186.22 12.41 28.23
C ILE A 386 -187.59 11.72 28.07
N GLU A 387 -187.64 10.55 27.43
CA GLU A 387 -188.91 9.86 27.17
C GLU A 387 -189.53 9.29 28.46
N ALA A 388 -188.70 8.89 29.44
CA ALA A 388 -189.15 8.53 30.78
C ALA A 388 -189.76 9.73 31.55
N ALA A 389 -189.27 10.95 31.34
CA ALA A 389 -189.82 12.16 31.95
C ALA A 389 -191.11 12.65 31.28
N ARG A 390 -191.40 12.22 30.05
CA ARG A 390 -192.57 12.65 29.26
C ARG A 390 -193.83 11.82 29.52
N ALA A 391 -193.68 10.63 30.11
CA ALA A 391 -194.78 9.75 30.47
C ALA A 391 -195.31 9.96 31.91
N GLY A 392 -194.84 11.01 32.60
CA GLY A 392 -195.24 11.42 33.96
C GLY A 392 -195.93 12.77 33.97
#